data_AF-A0A4R0MPM6-F1
#
_entry.id   AF-A0A4R0MPM6-F1
#
_cell.length_a   1.000
_cell.length_b   1.000
_cell.length_c   1.000
_cell.angle_alpha   90.00
_cell.angle_beta   90.00
_cell.angle_gamma   90.00
#
_symmetry.space_group_name_H-M   'P 1'
#
loop_
_entity.id
_entity.type
_entity.pdbx_description
1 polymer ?
#
loop_
_entity_poly.entity_id
_entity_poly.type
_entity_poly.pdbx_seq_one_letter_code
_entity_poly.pdbx_strand_id
1 'polypeptide(L)' 'MLPQYRNEKFSLTPVKAQRMLAEYDTHITLEDAEIMLELLRKLSKLSVSETLKHVIACQKEAP' A
#
# COMPACT_ATOMS: atom_id res chain seq x y z
N MET A 1 0.48 17.74 5.15
CA MET A 1 -0.47 16.68 4.76
C MET A 1 -1.88 17.20 4.93
N LEU A 2 -2.74 17.05 3.92
CA LEU A 2 -4.11 17.55 3.96
C LEU A 2 -4.89 16.87 5.12
N PRO A 3 -5.53 17.64 6.03
CA PRO A 3 -6.18 17.12 7.24
C PRO A 3 -7.24 16.03 6.98
N GLN A 4 -7.84 16.02 5.78
CA GLN A 4 -8.90 15.11 5.39
C GLN A 4 -8.49 13.63 5.33
N TYR A 5 -7.20 13.32 5.25
CA TYR A 5 -6.69 11.94 5.18
C TYR A 5 -6.16 11.41 6.52
N ARG A 6 -6.19 12.21 7.61
CA ARG A 6 -5.61 11.81 8.90
C ARG A 6 -6.41 10.72 9.63
N ASN A 7 -7.69 10.54 9.30
CA ASN A 7 -8.63 9.70 10.05
C ASN A 7 -9.48 8.79 9.16
N GLU A 8 -9.11 8.55 7.89
CA GLU A 8 -9.78 7.49 7.13
C GLU A 8 -9.37 6.14 7.71
N LYS A 9 -10.24 5.58 8.56
CA LYS A 9 -10.21 4.16 8.90
C LYS A 9 -10.02 3.39 7.60
N PHE A 10 -9.02 2.51 7.53
CA PHE A 10 -8.75 1.68 6.36
C PHE A 10 -9.96 0.78 6.05
N SER A 11 -10.96 1.31 5.36
CA SER A 11 -12.21 0.64 5.01
C SER A 11 -12.05 -0.30 3.82
N LEU A 12 -10.88 -0.26 3.17
CA LEU A 12 -10.53 -1.12 2.05
C LEU A 12 -10.03 -2.47 2.59
N THR A 13 -10.80 -3.51 2.31
CA THR A 13 -10.45 -4.90 2.59
C THR A 13 -9.79 -5.56 1.37
N PRO A 14 -9.02 -6.64 1.54
CA PRO A 14 -8.37 -7.35 0.43
C PRO A 14 -9.36 -7.80 -0.65
N VAL A 15 -10.51 -8.35 -0.25
CA VAL A 15 -11.57 -8.78 -1.18
C VAL A 15 -12.13 -7.60 -1.98
N LYS A 16 -12.30 -6.43 -1.35
CA LYS A 16 -12.78 -5.22 -2.04
C LYS A 16 -11.72 -4.68 -3.01
N ALA A 17 -10.45 -4.66 -2.60
CA ALA A 17 -9.34 -4.25 -3.46
C ALA A 17 -9.20 -5.18 -4.69
N GLN A 18 -9.28 -6.49 -4.48
CA GLN A 18 -9.24 -7.48 -5.56
C GLN A 18 -10.37 -7.27 -6.57
N ARG A 19 -11.61 -7.05 -6.11
CA ARG A 19 -12.75 -6.76 -6.99
C ARG A 19 -12.55 -5.47 -7.78
N MET A 20 -12.13 -4.39 -7.11
CA MET A 20 -11.88 -3.12 -7.77
C MET A 20 -10.80 -3.24 -8.84
N LEU A 21 -9.71 -3.96 -8.58
CA LEU A 21 -8.64 -4.14 -9.56
C LEU A 21 -9.08 -5.01 -10.74
N ALA A 22 -9.93 -6.01 -10.51
CA ALA A 22 -10.51 -6.83 -11.57
C ALA A 22 -11.40 -6.02 -12.53
N GLU A 23 -12.02 -4.91 -12.08
CA GLU A 23 -12.76 -3.99 -12.97
C GLU A 23 -11.86 -3.30 -14.01
N TYR A 24 -10.55 -3.26 -13.78
CA TYR A 24 -9.54 -2.69 -14.68
C TYR A 24 -8.65 -3.77 -15.32
N ASP A 25 -9.19 -4.97 -15.54
CA ASP A 25 -8.47 -6.15 -16.08
C ASP A 25 -7.21 -6.57 -15.29
N THR A 26 -7.09 -6.10 -14.05
CA THR A 26 -5.96 -6.45 -13.17
C THR A 26 -6.40 -7.54 -12.20
N HIS A 27 -6.23 -8.78 -12.63
CA HIS A 27 -6.53 -9.96 -11.83
C HIS A 27 -5.36 -10.30 -10.91
N ILE A 28 -5.54 -10.09 -9.62
CA ILE A 28 -4.58 -10.48 -8.58
C ILE A 28 -5.20 -11.54 -7.66
N THR A 29 -4.35 -12.33 -7.01
CA THR A 29 -4.82 -13.25 -5.97
C THR A 29 -5.24 -12.50 -4.72
N LEU A 30 -5.95 -13.18 -3.81
CA LEU A 30 -6.32 -12.59 -2.53
C LEU A 30 -5.06 -12.28 -1.69
N GLU A 31 -4.06 -13.16 -1.75
CA GLU A 31 -2.77 -13.00 -1.07
C GLU A 31 -2.01 -11.77 -1.57
N ASP A 32 -1.96 -11.57 -2.89
CA ASP A 32 -1.36 -10.36 -3.48
C ASP A 32 -2.07 -9.09 -2.98
N ALA A 33 -3.41 -9.13 -2.87
CA ALA A 33 -4.20 -8.00 -2.38
C ALA A 33 -3.91 -7.71 -0.90
N GLU A 34 -3.69 -8.75 -0.08
CA GLU A 34 -3.30 -8.61 1.33
C GLU A 34 -1.93 -7.95 1.46
N ILE A 35 -0.94 -8.47 0.73
CA ILE A 35 0.43 -7.94 0.72
C ILE A 35 0.43 -6.48 0.26
N MET A 36 -0.25 -6.18 -0.85
CA MET A 36 -0.35 -4.83 -1.39
C MET A 36 -0.95 -3.85 -0.37
N LEU A 37 -2.07 -4.22 0.27
CA LEU A 37 -2.70 -3.36 1.27
C LEU A 37 -1.83 -3.18 2.52
N GLU A 38 -1.09 -4.20 2.94
CA GLU A 38 -0.15 -4.08 4.05
C GLU A 38 0.99 -3.10 3.72
N LEU A 39 1.56 -3.21 2.52
CA LEU A 39 2.60 -2.28 2.04
C LEU A 39 2.07 -0.85 1.96
N LEU A 40 0.89 -0.65 1.38
CA LEU A 40 0.25 0.68 1.30
C LEU A 40 -0.01 1.27 2.68
N ARG A 41 -0.43 0.45 3.66
CA ARG A 41 -0.61 0.91 5.05
C ARG A 41 0.71 1.33 5.68
N LYS A 42 1.78 0.55 5.49
CA LYS A 42 3.12 0.90 5.99
C LYS A 42 3.58 2.22 5.37
N LEU A 43 3.43 2.39 4.06
CA LEU A 43 3.77 3.62 3.35
C LEU A 43 2.92 4.82 3.81
N SER A 44 1.62 4.63 4.03
CA SER A 44 0.72 5.71 4.47
C SER A 44 1.06 6.28 5.86
N LYS A 45 1.70 5.48 6.71
CA LYS A 45 2.15 5.88 8.05
C LYS A 45 3.50 6.60 8.04
N LEU A 46 4.23 6.51 6.94
CA LEU A 46 5.53 7.14 6.77
C LEU A 46 5.36 8.50 6.09
N SER A 47 6.14 9.48 6.50
CA SER A 47 6.33 10.69 5.71
C SER A 47 7.07 10.37 4.41
N VAL A 48 6.96 11.26 3.41
CA VAL A 48 7.65 11.09 2.11
C VAL A 48 9.16 10.94 2.29
N SER A 49 9.76 11.67 3.23
CA SER A 49 11.19 11.58 3.54
C SER A 49 11.57 10.26 4.23
N GLU A 50 10.71 9.72 5.09
CA GLU A 50 10.91 8.40 5.72
C GLU A 50 10.73 7.27 4.71
N THR A 51 9.76 7.40 3.80
CA THR A 51 9.55 6.48 2.68
C THR A 51 10.78 6.42 1.79
N LEU A 52 11.33 7.58 1.42
CA LEU A 52 12.53 7.67 0.58
C LEU A 52 13.74 6.99 1.23
N LYS A 53 13.93 7.19 2.55
CA LYS A 53 14.99 6.51 3.31
C LYS A 53 14.81 5.00 3.32
N HIS A 54 13.59 4.51 3.51
CA HIS A 54 13.29 3.08 3.48
C HIS A 54 13.57 2.44 2.12
N VAL A 55 13.15 3.10 1.03
CA VAL A 55 13.41 2.61 -0.34
C VAL A 55 14.92 2.55 -0.63
N ILE A 56 15.67 3.61 -0.27
CA ILE A 56 17.13 3.64 -0.44
C ILE A 56 17.82 2.54 0.39
N ALA A 57 17.33 2.27 1.61
CA ALA A 57 17.87 1.21 2.46
C ALA A 57 17.60 -0.18 1.86
N CYS A 58 16.37 -0.47 1.42
CA CYS A 58 16.04 -1.76 0.80
C CYS A 58 16.78 -2.00 -0.53
N GLN A 59 17.08 -0.96 -1.31
CA GLN A 59 17.88 -1.08 -2.53
C GLN A 59 19.37 -1.37 -2.26
N LYS A 60 19.89 -1.05 -1.07
CA LYS A 60 21.27 -1.36 -0.67
C LYS A 60 21.46 -2.80 -0.20
N GLU A 61 20.38 -3.52 0.11
CA GLU A 61 20.41 -4.91 0.57
C GLU A 61 20.16 -5.94 -0.55
N ALA A 62 19.92 -5.50 -1.78
CA ALA A 62 19.88 -6.38 -2.94
C ALA A 62 21.32 -6.60 -3.47
N PRO A 63 21.80 -7.86 -3.58
CA PRO A 63 23.13 -8.19 -4.12
C PRO A 63 23.28 -7.85 -5.61
#